data_AF-A0A7X4Z9E5-F1
#
_entry.id   AF-A0A7X4Z9E5-F1
#
_cell.length_a   1.000
_cell.length_b   1.000
_cell.length_c   1.000
_cell.angle_alpha   90.00
_cell.angle_beta   90.00
_cell.angle_gamma   90.00
#
_symmetry.space_group_name_H-M   'P 1'
#
loop_
_entity.id
_entity.type
_entity.pdbx_description
1 polymer ?
#
loop_
_entity_poly.entity_id
_entity_poly.type
_entity_poly.pdbx_seq_one_letter_code
_entity_poly.pdbx_strand_id
1 'polypeptide(L)'
;MSHSKHTKRGYSLYIEKWNRSVKKYINTCAICGQSGYSPVIEQENFCDSFENKIIYKELLKTLRKLELDELGRCKICANVQDRHGSGLR
;
A
#
# COMPACT_ATOMS: atom_id res chain seq x y z
N MET A 1 -4.37 -33.95 0.78
CA MET A 1 -4.43 -32.67 1.52
C MET A 1 -3.33 -31.77 1.00
N SER A 2 -3.67 -30.73 0.23
CA SER A 2 -2.69 -29.87 -0.44
C SER A 2 -1.98 -28.95 0.54
N HIS A 3 -0.65 -28.99 0.49
CA HIS A 3 0.26 -28.18 1.29
C HIS A 3 0.06 -26.68 1.00
N SER A 4 -0.41 -25.92 1.99
CA SER A 4 -0.37 -24.45 1.94
C SER A 4 1.09 -23.99 1.97
N LYS A 5 1.63 -23.61 0.81
CA LYS A 5 2.93 -22.93 0.69
C LYS A 5 2.90 -21.70 1.60
N HIS A 6 3.59 -21.78 2.74
CA HIS A 6 3.82 -20.64 3.62
C HIS A 6 4.73 -19.66 2.88
N THR A 7 4.13 -18.73 2.14
CA THR A 7 4.82 -17.56 1.61
C THR A 7 5.30 -16.74 2.79
N LYS A 8 6.63 -16.72 2.98
CA LYS A 8 7.41 -15.96 3.98
C LYS A 8 6.62 -14.81 4.65
N ARG A 9 6.12 -15.04 5.87
CA ARG A 9 5.57 -14.01 6.79
C ARG A 9 6.71 -13.16 7.39
N GLY A 10 7.54 -12.56 6.55
CA GLY A 10 8.80 -11.92 6.98
C GLY A 10 8.66 -10.49 7.47
N TYR A 11 7.62 -9.76 7.06
CA TYR A 11 7.45 -8.34 7.40
C TYR A 11 6.05 -7.96 7.89
N SER A 12 5.04 -8.77 7.57
CA SER A 12 3.65 -8.51 7.98
C SER A 12 3.54 -8.47 9.51
N LEU A 13 4.17 -9.40 10.23
CA LEU A 13 4.04 -9.48 11.68
C LEU A 13 4.60 -8.26 12.43
N TYR A 14 5.66 -7.63 11.92
CA TYR A 14 6.22 -6.43 12.56
C TYR A 14 5.25 -5.26 12.39
N ILE A 15 4.77 -5.02 11.17
CA ILE A 15 3.79 -3.96 10.85
C ILE A 15 2.39 -4.27 11.41
N GLU A 16 2.01 -5.54 11.57
CA GLU A 16 0.73 -5.96 12.15
C GLU A 16 0.69 -5.82 13.68
N LYS A 17 1.83 -6.02 14.36
CA LYS A 17 1.99 -5.72 15.79
C LYS A 17 2.18 -4.23 16.04
N TRP A 18 2.77 -3.51 15.09
CA TRP A 18 2.93 -2.07 15.18
C TRP A 18 1.59 -1.39 14.91
N ASN A 19 1.15 -0.59 15.88
CA ASN A 19 0.02 0.33 15.88
C ASN A 19 -1.00 0.13 14.73
N ARG A 20 -2.22 -0.34 15.03
CA ARG A 20 -3.30 -0.51 14.02
C ARG A 20 -3.48 0.73 13.13
N SER A 21 -3.15 1.91 13.66
CA SER A 21 -3.12 3.19 12.95
C SER A 21 -2.17 3.26 11.75
N VAL A 22 -1.14 2.42 11.67
CA VAL A 22 -0.18 2.39 10.54
C VAL A 22 -0.80 1.73 9.31
N LYS A 23 -1.60 0.67 9.52
CA LYS A 23 -2.24 -0.08 8.42
C LYS A 23 -3.10 0.80 7.52
N LYS A 24 -3.74 1.83 8.07
CA LYS A 24 -4.59 2.77 7.31
C LYS A 24 -3.80 3.62 6.31
N TYR A 25 -2.47 3.67 6.44
CA TYR A 25 -1.57 4.39 5.53
C TYR A 25 -0.84 3.45 4.58
N ILE A 26 -1.21 2.17 4.53
CA ILE A 26 -0.66 1.20 3.58
C ILE A 26 -1.71 0.97 2.50
N ASN A 27 -1.33 1.32 1.28
CA ASN A 27 -2.10 1.02 0.09
C ASN A 27 -1.71 -0.35 -0.43
N THR A 28 -2.71 -1.11 -0.90
CA THR A 28 -2.50 -2.38 -1.59
C THR A 28 -3.30 -2.36 -2.88
N CYS A 29 -2.65 -2.58 -4.01
CA CYS A 29 -3.32 -2.64 -5.31
C CYS A 29 -4.27 -3.84 -5.37
N ALA A 30 -5.53 -3.61 -5.71
CA ALA A 30 -6.55 -4.65 -5.83
C ALA A 30 -6.27 -5.66 -6.95
N ILE A 31 -5.46 -5.28 -7.96
CA ILE A 31 -5.19 -6.12 -9.13
C ILE A 31 -3.91 -6.95 -8.95
N CYS A 32 -2.78 -6.29 -8.62
CA CYS A 32 -1.49 -6.97 -8.52
C CYS A 32 -1.08 -7.34 -7.09
N GLY A 33 -1.82 -6.90 -6.07
CA GLY A 33 -1.49 -7.15 -4.66
C GLY A 33 -0.24 -6.43 -4.15
N GLN A 34 0.42 -5.62 -4.97
CA GLN A 34 1.57 -4.84 -4.55
C GLN A 34 1.15 -3.86 -3.45
N SER A 35 1.93 -3.81 -2.37
CA SER A 35 1.69 -2.91 -1.24
C SER A 35 2.74 -1.81 -1.18
N GLY A 36 2.34 -0.64 -0.71
CA GLY A 36 3.19 0.52 -0.50
C GLY A 36 2.52 1.53 0.41
N TYR A 37 3.22 2.59 0.81
CA TYR A 37 2.60 3.61 1.65
C TYR A 37 1.72 4.57 0.83
N SER A 38 0.68 5.07 1.47
CA SER A 38 -0.24 6.07 0.90
C SER A 38 0.41 7.45 0.87
N PRO A 39 0.27 8.22 -0.23
CA PRO A 39 0.79 9.59 -0.33
C PRO A 39 0.29 10.56 0.73
N VAL A 40 -0.81 10.22 1.42
CA VAL A 40 -1.36 11.03 2.51
C VAL A 40 -0.32 11.32 3.58
N ILE A 41 0.66 10.43 3.78
CA ILE A 41 1.72 10.62 4.77
C ILE A 41 2.72 11.72 4.38
N GLU A 42 2.76 12.14 3.11
CA GLU A 42 3.63 13.20 2.58
C GLU A 42 2.99 14.60 2.67
N GLN A 43 1.74 14.71 3.14
CA GLN A 43 1.08 16.00 3.32
C GLN A 43 1.75 16.82 4.43
N GLU A 44 1.86 18.14 4.26
CA GLU A 44 2.59 19.03 5.18
C GLU A 44 2.12 18.89 6.64
N ASN A 45 0.80 18.73 6.86
CA ASN A 45 0.19 18.63 8.19
C ASN A 45 0.18 17.19 8.74
N PHE A 46 0.69 16.21 8.01
CA PHE A 46 0.67 14.82 8.45
C PHE A 46 1.51 14.62 9.72
N CYS A 47 2.70 15.24 9.72
CA CYS A 47 3.68 15.11 10.78
C CYS A 47 3.42 16.03 11.98
N ASP A 48 2.24 16.62 12.14
CA ASP A 48 1.94 17.51 13.28
C ASP A 48 1.97 16.76 14.62
N SER A 49 1.57 15.49 14.61
CA SER A 49 1.67 14.62 15.79
C SER A 49 2.98 13.84 15.84
N PHE A 50 3.50 13.63 17.05
CA PHE A 50 4.70 12.81 17.27
C PHE A 50 4.51 11.36 16.76
N GLU A 51 3.31 10.81 16.93
CA GLU A 51 2.96 9.48 16.41
C GLU A 51 3.07 9.43 14.89
N ASN A 52 2.47 10.39 14.17
CA ASN A 52 2.55 10.41 12.72
C ASN A 52 3.98 10.62 12.20
N LYS A 53 4.84 11.36 12.92
CA LYS A 53 6.27 11.47 12.58
C LYS A 53 6.98 10.12 12.62
N ILE A 54 6.67 9.30 13.63
CA ILE A 54 7.21 7.96 13.78
C ILE A 54 6.70 7.05 12.65
N ILE A 55 5.39 7.09 12.39
CA ILE A 55 4.76 6.34 11.30
C ILE A 55 5.38 6.70 9.95
N TYR A 56 5.52 7.99 9.65
CA TYR A 56 6.13 8.49 8.42
C TYR A 56 7.54 7.93 8.21
N LYS A 57 8.40 8.06 9.22
CA LYS A 57 9.79 7.57 9.15
C LYS A 57 9.88 6.07 8.91
N GLU A 58 9.04 5.27 9.56
CA GLU A 58 9.09 3.81 9.42
C GLU A 58 8.49 3.33 8.10
N LEU A 59 7.40 3.95 7.63
CA LEU A 59 6.82 3.65 6.33
C LEU A 59 7.79 3.98 5.19
N LEU A 60 8.50 5.11 5.26
CA LEU A 60 9.51 5.51 4.27
C LEU A 60 10.70 4.56 4.20
N LYS A 61 11.11 3.97 5.33
CA LYS A 61 12.20 2.99 5.35
C LYS A 61 11.78 1.64 4.77
N THR A 62 10.51 1.26 4.96
CA THR A 62 10.05 -0.12 4.74
C THR A 62 9.33 -0.31 3.41
N LEU A 63 8.55 0.69 2.99
CA LEU A 63 7.66 0.61 1.84
C LEU A 63 8.01 1.69 0.82
N ARG A 64 7.64 1.44 -0.44
CA ARG A 64 7.67 2.47 -1.49
C ARG A 64 6.33 3.17 -1.57
N LYS A 65 6.32 4.38 -2.12
CA LYS A 65 5.09 5.11 -2.43
C LYS A 65 4.20 4.28 -3.35
N LEU A 66 2.92 4.19 -3.02
CA LEU A 66 1.92 3.56 -3.88
C LEU A 66 0.66 4.42 -3.93
N GLU A 67 0.49 5.08 -5.07
CA GLU A 67 -0.75 5.77 -5.43
C GLU A 67 -1.75 4.77 -6.00
N LEU A 68 -2.99 4.86 -5.53
CA LEU A 68 -4.12 4.11 -6.03
C LEU A 68 -5.13 5.08 -6.65
N ASP A 69 -5.81 4.63 -7.71
CA ASP A 69 -6.98 5.32 -8.25
C ASP A 69 -8.24 5.05 -7.40
N GLU A 70 -9.38 5.62 -7.81
CA GLU A 70 -10.68 5.44 -7.14
C GLU A 70 -11.13 3.98 -7.08
N LEU A 71 -10.60 3.13 -7.96
CA LEU A 71 -10.88 1.71 -8.04
C LEU A 71 -9.87 0.87 -7.24
N GLY A 72 -8.95 1.50 -6.50
CA GLY A 72 -7.94 0.81 -5.71
C GLY A 72 -6.81 0.19 -6.54
N ARG A 73 -6.57 0.67 -7.76
CA ARG A 73 -5.59 0.14 -8.70
C ARG A 73 -4.35 1.02 -8.71
N CYS A 74 -3.17 0.40 -8.77
CA CYS A 74 -1.94 1.15 -9.01
C CYS A 74 -1.91 1.64 -10.46
N LYS A 75 -1.14 2.71 -10.71
CA LYS A 75 -0.98 3.33 -12.04
C LYS A 75 -0.66 2.33 -13.16
N ILE A 76 0.13 1.29 -12.85
CA ILE A 76 0.49 0.25 -13.84
C ILE A 76 -0.74 -0.57 -14.21
N CYS A 77 -1.48 -1.07 -13.22
CA CYS A 77 -2.69 -1.87 -13.45
C CYS A 77 -3.81 -1.05 -14.08
N ALA A 78 -3.99 0.21 -13.67
CA ALA A 78 -4.92 1.14 -14.32
C ALA A 78 -4.58 1.29 -15.81
N ASN A 79 -3.33 1.62 -16.14
CA ASN A 79 -2.89 1.74 -17.54
C ASN A 79 -3.13 0.47 -18.38
N VAL A 80 -2.88 -0.71 -17.81
CA VAL A 80 -3.11 -1.99 -18.53
C VAL A 80 -4.60 -2.20 -18.78
N GLN A 81 -5.44 -2.00 -17.77
CA GLN A 81 -6.87 -2.20 -17.90
C GLN A 81 -7.52 -1.16 -18.82
N ASP A 82 -7.13 0.10 -18.70
CA ASP A 82 -7.71 1.19 -19.49
C ASP A 82 -7.31 1.09 -20.98
N ARG A 83 -6.12 0.56 -21.27
CA ARG A 83 -5.68 0.24 -22.65
C ARG A 83 -6.39 -0.97 -23.27
N HIS A 84 -6.94 -1.86 -22.46
CA HIS A 84 -7.68 -3.03 -22.93
C HIS A 84 -9.21 -2.82 -22.88
N GLY A 85 -9.69 -1.84 -22.13
CA GLY A 85 -11.10 -1.47 -22.05
C GLY A 85 -11.61 -0.57 -23.18
N SER A 86 -10.72 -0.01 -24.00
CA SER A 86 -11.08 0.87 -25.13
C SER A 86 -11.50 0.13 -26.42
N GLY A 87 -11.58 -1.21 -26.40
CA GLY A 87 -11.99 -2.04 -27.54
C GLY A 87 -13.47 -2.42 -27.61
N LEU A 88 -14.34 -1.83 -26.78
CA LEU A 88 -15.79 -2.06 -26.81
C LEU A 88 -16.52 -0.73 -27.05
N ARG A 89 -16.50 -0.26 -28.30
CA ARG A 89 -17.53 0.60 -28.87
C ARG A 89 -17.76 0.21 -30.31
#